data_AF-A0A947BXD3-F1
#
_entry.id   AF-A0A947BXD3-F1
#
_cell.length_a   1.000
_cell.length_b   1.000
_cell.length_c   1.000
_cell.angle_alpha   90.00
_cell.angle_beta   90.00
_cell.angle_gamma   90.00
#
_symmetry.space_group_name_H-M   'P 1'
#
loop_
_entity.id
_entity.type
_entity.pdbx_description
1 polymer ?
#
loop_
_entity_poly.entity_id
_entity_poly.type
_entity_poly.pdbx_seq_one_letter_code
_entity_poly.pdbx_strand_id
1 'polypeptide(L)'
;MSEYLTKARSIVKDWNLDPDFHVIFLPRSGSHMLVNALNHHPEIDCSHSDQGHSGYGDLKGHAQCTVEGVKKALILTRNADDRVKSFFTSLAKDTGDNHSTVPVEVERMDYHKAKGRFKSQRIKGDKFLERVKGIPERLEIPYEEITGDRDIREIPEEWSYRICDFLGVKRMVLKTDLHKPVVHES
;
A
#
# COMPACT_ATOMS: atom_id res chain seq x y z
N MET A 1 4.64 19.79 -30.74
CA MET A 1 4.73 18.95 -29.52
C MET A 1 4.77 19.91 -28.34
N SER A 2 3.70 19.95 -27.55
CA SER A 2 3.32 21.11 -26.71
C SER A 2 4.31 21.39 -25.58
N GLU A 3 4.68 22.66 -25.42
CA GLU A 3 5.50 23.26 -24.36
C GLU A 3 5.05 22.85 -22.94
N TYR A 4 3.77 22.49 -22.79
CA TYR A 4 3.17 21.92 -21.58
C TYR A 4 3.78 20.58 -21.15
N LEU A 5 4.14 19.69 -22.10
CA LEU A 5 4.77 18.40 -21.78
C LEU A 5 6.21 18.59 -21.28
N THR A 6 6.91 19.60 -21.80
CA THR A 6 8.27 19.96 -21.39
C THR A 6 8.26 20.59 -19.99
N LYS A 7 7.27 21.43 -19.69
CA LYS A 7 7.10 22.05 -18.36
C LYS A 7 6.63 21.06 -17.29
N ALA A 8 5.76 20.11 -17.66
CA ALA A 8 5.40 18.99 -16.79
C ALA A 8 6.63 18.13 -16.47
N ARG A 9 7.46 17.80 -17.46
CA ARG A 9 8.73 17.09 -17.26
C ARG A 9 9.74 17.85 -16.40
N SER A 10 9.75 19.19 -16.40
CA SER A 10 10.68 19.98 -15.58
C SER A 10 10.27 20.08 -14.11
N ILE A 11 8.98 19.93 -13.78
CA ILE A 11 8.46 19.88 -12.39
C ILE A 11 8.63 18.46 -11.81
N VAL A 12 8.70 17.44 -12.66
CA VAL A 12 8.84 16.00 -12.30
C VAL A 12 10.33 15.59 -12.18
N LYS A 13 11.27 16.54 -12.12
CA LYS A 13 12.71 16.27 -12.16
C LYS A 13 13.27 15.41 -11.01
N ASP A 14 12.55 15.30 -9.89
CA ASP A 14 12.96 14.50 -8.73
C ASP A 14 12.15 13.20 -8.54
N TRP A 15 11.28 12.86 -9.49
CA TRP A 15 10.71 11.51 -9.54
C TRP A 15 11.78 10.63 -10.14
N ASN A 16 12.51 9.89 -9.30
CA ASN A 16 13.43 8.87 -9.78
C ASN A 16 12.67 7.97 -10.76
N LEU A 17 12.97 8.10 -12.06
CA LEU A 17 12.19 7.49 -13.15
C LEU A 17 12.41 5.98 -13.23
N ASP A 18 13.38 5.45 -12.48
CA ASP A 18 13.72 4.03 -12.41
C ASP A 18 14.04 3.65 -10.96
N PRO A 19 13.03 3.34 -10.13
CA PRO A 19 13.27 2.89 -8.77
C PRO A 19 13.87 1.47 -8.76
N ASP A 20 14.70 1.18 -7.77
CA ASP A 20 15.32 -0.14 -7.58
C ASP A 20 14.28 -1.24 -7.30
N PHE A 21 13.15 -0.85 -6.69
CA PHE A 21 12.01 -1.73 -6.46
C PHE A 21 10.68 -0.98 -6.42
N HIS A 22 9.60 -1.73 -6.56
CA HIS A 22 8.24 -1.20 -6.40
C HIS A 22 7.52 -1.83 -5.22
N VAL A 23 6.64 -1.06 -4.58
CA VAL A 23 5.60 -1.61 -3.68
C VAL A 23 4.29 -1.62 -4.45
N ILE A 24 3.85 -2.80 -4.87
CA ILE A 24 2.62 -2.97 -5.64
C ILE A 24 1.49 -3.38 -4.71
N PHE A 25 0.41 -2.60 -4.71
CA PHE A 25 -0.72 -2.84 -3.83
C PHE A 25 -2.04 -2.54 -4.52
N LEU A 26 -3.11 -3.04 -3.92
CA LEU A 26 -4.45 -2.58 -4.21
C LEU A 26 -4.88 -1.54 -3.16
N PRO A 27 -5.74 -0.56 -3.51
CA PRO A 27 -6.21 0.43 -2.56
C PRO A 27 -6.70 -0.20 -1.25
N ARG A 28 -6.38 0.46 -0.13
CA ARG A 28 -6.72 0.02 1.25
C ARG A 28 -6.03 -1.27 1.73
N SER A 29 -4.98 -1.74 1.05
CA SER A 29 -4.16 -2.88 1.51
C SER A 29 -3.13 -2.55 2.60
N GLY A 30 -3.03 -1.30 3.07
CA GLY A 30 -2.04 -0.90 4.09
C GLY A 30 -0.72 -0.37 3.52
N SER A 31 -0.72 0.17 2.29
CA SER A 31 0.50 0.66 1.64
C SER A 31 1.23 1.75 2.41
N HIS A 32 0.51 2.69 3.03
CA HIS A 32 1.13 3.72 3.85
C HIS A 32 1.92 3.14 5.03
N MET A 33 1.37 2.13 5.72
CA MET A 33 2.03 1.45 6.83
C MET A 33 3.31 0.75 6.35
N LEU A 34 3.27 0.02 5.24
CA LEU A 34 4.45 -0.65 4.70
C LEU A 34 5.50 0.35 4.22
N VAL A 35 5.11 1.42 3.53
CA VAL A 35 6.04 2.48 3.07
C VAL A 35 6.71 3.17 4.26
N ASN A 36 5.94 3.51 5.30
CA ASN A 36 6.48 4.08 6.53
C ASN A 36 7.44 3.10 7.22
N ALA A 37 7.11 1.80 7.26
CA ALA A 37 7.98 0.77 7.80
C ALA A 37 9.31 0.63 7.04
N LEU A 38 9.26 0.66 5.71
CA LEU A 38 10.43 0.64 4.85
C LEU A 38 11.32 1.86 5.09
N ASN A 39 10.74 3.05 5.24
CA ASN A 39 11.49 4.29 5.49
C ASN A 39 12.08 4.39 6.91
N HIS A 40 11.75 3.47 7.82
CA HIS A 40 12.49 3.34 9.07
C HIS A 40 13.88 2.71 8.86
N HIS A 41 14.08 2.03 7.73
CA HIS A 41 15.37 1.46 7.36
C HIS A 41 16.27 2.56 6.78
N PRO A 42 17.50 2.78 7.30
CA PRO A 42 18.36 3.89 6.87
C PRO A 42 18.80 3.79 5.41
N GLU A 43 18.90 2.58 4.85
CA GLU A 43 19.27 2.34 3.45
C GLU A 43 18.11 2.49 2.46
N ILE A 44 16.86 2.62 2.90
CA ILE A 44 15.68 2.63 2.01
C ILE A 44 15.05 4.02 1.96
N ASP A 45 14.75 4.49 0.75
CA ASP A 45 13.92 5.66 0.50
C ASP A 45 12.78 5.28 -0.44
N CYS A 46 11.63 4.96 0.16
CA CYS A 46 10.42 4.57 -0.54
C CYS A 46 9.40 5.71 -0.54
N SER A 47 8.99 6.14 -1.73
CA SER A 47 7.93 7.12 -1.91
C SER A 47 6.61 6.46 -2.30
N HIS A 48 5.50 7.15 -2.01
CA HIS A 48 4.20 6.78 -2.56
C HIS A 48 3.93 7.57 -3.83
N SER A 49 3.14 7.03 -4.76
CA SER A 49 2.80 7.66 -6.06
C SER A 49 2.26 9.09 -6.02
N ASP A 50 1.82 9.58 -4.87
CA ASP A 50 1.38 10.96 -4.64
C ASP A 50 2.45 11.86 -3.99
N GLN A 51 3.64 11.33 -3.71
CA GLN A 51 4.74 11.99 -3.01
C GLN A 51 6.07 11.80 -3.77
N GLY A 52 6.85 12.87 -3.93
CA GLY A 52 8.22 12.75 -4.45
C GLY A 52 9.14 12.05 -3.44
N HIS A 53 10.23 11.45 -3.92
CA HIS A 53 11.30 10.98 -3.04
C HIS A 53 11.88 12.16 -2.26
N SER A 54 11.96 12.02 -0.94
CA SER A 54 12.53 13.04 -0.04
C SER A 54 13.47 12.43 0.99
N GLY A 55 13.69 11.11 0.95
CA GLY A 55 14.54 10.39 1.88
C GLY A 55 16.00 10.31 1.44
N TYR A 56 16.85 9.93 2.42
CA TYR A 56 18.30 9.84 2.25
C TYR A 56 18.80 8.42 1.94
N GLY A 57 17.92 7.40 1.93
CA GLY A 57 18.30 6.02 1.66
C GLY A 57 18.76 5.80 0.22
N ASP A 58 19.78 4.97 0.04
CA ASP A 58 20.38 4.69 -1.26
C ASP A 58 19.46 3.82 -2.15
N LEU A 59 18.69 2.91 -1.55
CA LEU A 59 17.76 2.03 -2.26
C LEU A 59 16.41 2.74 -2.47
N LYS A 60 16.06 3.04 -3.72
CA LYS A 60 14.88 3.81 -4.09
C LYS A 60 13.68 2.92 -4.38
N GLY A 61 12.60 3.09 -3.61
CA GLY A 61 11.34 2.36 -3.77
C GLY A 61 10.18 3.23 -4.22
N HIS A 62 9.30 2.71 -5.08
CA HIS A 62 8.07 3.44 -5.47
C HIS A 62 6.81 2.61 -5.24
N ALA A 63 5.89 3.12 -4.41
CA ALA A 63 4.62 2.47 -4.13
C ALA A 63 3.52 2.89 -5.12
N GLN A 64 2.95 1.93 -5.86
CA GLN A 64 1.96 2.20 -6.91
C GLN A 64 0.95 1.05 -7.11
N CYS A 65 -0.12 1.30 -7.89
CA CYS A 65 -1.15 0.32 -8.24
C CYS A 65 -0.97 -0.31 -9.64
N THR A 66 0.07 0.09 -10.37
CA THR A 66 0.35 -0.33 -11.76
C THR A 66 1.55 -1.26 -11.82
N VAL A 67 1.48 -2.29 -12.67
CA VAL A 67 2.53 -3.34 -12.79
C VAL A 67 3.41 -3.21 -14.04
N GLU A 68 3.10 -2.26 -14.93
CA GLU A 68 3.76 -2.16 -16.23
C GLU A 68 5.22 -1.73 -16.06
N GLY A 69 6.15 -2.47 -16.67
CA GLY A 69 7.58 -2.19 -16.59
C GLY A 69 8.27 -2.56 -15.27
N VAL A 70 7.54 -3.14 -14.31
CA VAL A 70 8.05 -3.48 -12.98
C VAL A 70 8.91 -4.75 -13.04
N LYS A 71 10.18 -4.64 -12.62
CA LYS A 71 11.15 -5.75 -12.60
C LYS A 71 11.26 -6.43 -11.23
N LYS A 72 11.24 -5.62 -10.16
CA LYS A 72 11.37 -6.05 -8.76
C LYS A 72 10.28 -5.43 -7.91
N ALA A 73 9.53 -6.23 -7.14
CA ALA A 73 8.44 -5.71 -6.34
C ALA A 73 8.12 -6.44 -5.03
N LEU A 74 7.73 -5.65 -4.02
CA LEU A 74 6.98 -6.12 -2.86
C LEU A 74 5.48 -6.04 -3.20
N ILE A 75 4.77 -7.16 -3.18
CA ILE A 75 3.34 -7.23 -3.49
C ILE A 75 2.55 -7.27 -2.19
N LEU A 76 1.98 -6.14 -1.78
CA LEU A 76 1.17 -6.07 -0.57
C LEU A 76 -0.28 -6.50 -0.87
N THR A 77 -0.66 -7.65 -0.34
CA THR A 77 -2.00 -8.21 -0.49
C THR A 77 -2.79 -8.03 0.80
N ARG A 78 -4.12 -7.99 0.69
CA ARG A 78 -5.04 -7.94 1.84
C ARG A 78 -6.38 -8.54 1.43
N ASN A 79 -7.03 -9.22 2.36
CA ASN A 79 -8.35 -9.80 2.20
C ASN A 79 -9.34 -8.74 1.65
N ALA A 80 -10.13 -9.14 0.65
CA ALA A 80 -11.10 -8.27 0.00
C ALA A 80 -12.13 -7.70 0.98
N ASP A 81 -12.64 -8.50 1.92
CA ASP A 81 -13.68 -8.06 2.85
C ASP A 81 -13.15 -7.01 3.83
N ASP A 82 -11.90 -7.14 4.28
CA ASP A 82 -11.26 -6.15 5.15
C ASP A 82 -10.90 -4.86 4.44
N ARG A 83 -10.55 -4.92 3.15
CA ARG A 83 -10.36 -3.72 2.32
C ARG A 83 -11.66 -2.95 2.13
N VAL A 84 -12.77 -3.66 1.93
CA VAL A 84 -14.11 -3.07 1.84
C VAL A 84 -14.45 -2.34 3.14
N LYS A 85 -14.31 -3.02 4.30
CA LYS A 85 -14.52 -2.39 5.61
C LYS A 85 -13.65 -1.14 5.77
N SER A 86 -12.34 -1.25 5.49
CA SER A 86 -11.40 -0.14 5.58
C SER A 86 -11.80 1.07 4.71
N PHE A 87 -12.30 0.83 3.49
CA PHE A 87 -12.79 1.91 2.63
C PHE A 87 -13.97 2.65 3.24
N PHE A 88 -14.98 1.93 3.71
CA PHE A 88 -16.17 2.54 4.30
C PHE A 88 -15.87 3.26 5.62
N THR A 89 -14.96 2.74 6.46
CA THR A 89 -14.49 3.46 7.66
C THR A 89 -13.79 4.77 7.31
N SER A 90 -13.06 4.84 6.19
CA SER A 90 -12.47 6.09 5.71
C SER A 90 -13.54 7.09 5.28
N LEU A 91 -14.50 6.61 4.48
CA LEU A 91 -15.57 7.44 3.95
C LEU A 91 -16.42 8.06 5.09
N ALA A 92 -16.75 7.26 6.12
CA ALA A 92 -17.48 7.74 7.29
C ALA A 92 -16.72 8.82 8.07
N LYS A 93 -15.38 8.71 8.17
CA LYS A 93 -14.54 9.75 8.78
C LYS A 93 -14.50 11.03 7.94
N ASP A 94 -14.41 10.89 6.62
CA ASP A 94 -14.35 12.04 5.69
C ASP A 94 -15.71 12.78 5.60
N THR A 95 -16.83 12.10 5.86
CA THR A 95 -18.17 12.72 5.91
C THR A 95 -18.53 13.29 7.28
N GLY A 96 -17.69 13.12 8.30
CA GLY A 96 -17.94 13.64 9.65
C GLY A 96 -18.90 12.82 10.50
N ASP A 97 -19.30 11.63 10.06
CA ASP A 97 -20.15 10.71 10.83
C ASP A 97 -19.30 9.92 11.84
N ASN A 98 -18.97 10.57 12.95
CA ASN A 98 -18.18 10.01 14.06
C ASN A 98 -18.97 9.03 14.95
N HIS A 99 -19.82 8.17 14.39
CA HIS A 99 -20.49 7.13 15.19
C HIS A 99 -19.64 5.86 15.25
N SER A 100 -18.92 5.74 16.37
CA SER A 100 -18.04 4.63 16.77
C SER A 100 -18.79 3.35 17.17
N THR A 101 -20.10 3.27 16.96
CA THR A 101 -20.91 2.08 17.21
C THR A 101 -22.07 2.11 16.23
N VAL A 102 -22.42 0.95 15.70
CA VAL A 102 -23.42 0.69 14.63
C VAL A 102 -22.85 0.89 13.22
N PRO A 103 -22.95 -0.13 12.32
CA PRO A 103 -22.73 0.08 10.90
C PRO A 103 -23.72 1.15 10.50
N VAL A 104 -23.23 2.36 10.21
CA VAL A 104 -24.05 3.42 9.63
C VAL A 104 -24.87 2.71 8.56
N GLU A 105 -26.21 2.79 8.70
CA GLU A 105 -27.14 2.48 7.63
C GLU A 105 -26.88 3.51 6.51
N VAL A 106 -25.66 3.50 5.96
CA VAL A 106 -25.37 3.81 4.57
C VAL A 106 -26.31 2.86 3.86
N GLU A 107 -27.44 3.42 3.43
CA GLU A 107 -28.61 2.70 2.94
C GLU A 107 -28.16 1.40 2.27
N ARG A 108 -28.77 0.26 2.62
CA ARG A 108 -28.39 -1.06 2.08
C ARG A 108 -28.17 -1.04 0.54
N MET A 109 -28.79 -0.11 -0.19
CA MET A 109 -28.52 0.20 -1.60
C MET A 109 -27.09 0.65 -1.93
N ASP A 110 -26.47 1.53 -1.16
CA ASP A 110 -25.12 2.05 -1.39
C ASP A 110 -24.02 1.07 -0.94
N TYR A 111 -24.25 0.32 0.14
CA TYR A 111 -23.38 -0.81 0.49
C TYR A 111 -23.36 -1.86 -0.63
N HIS A 112 -24.50 -2.20 -1.24
CA HIS A 112 -24.53 -3.15 -2.36
C HIS A 112 -23.92 -2.59 -3.66
N LYS A 113 -24.09 -1.29 -3.97
CA LYS A 113 -23.42 -0.62 -5.11
C LYS A 113 -21.91 -0.51 -4.92
N ALA A 114 -21.43 -0.11 -3.76
CA ALA A 114 -20.00 -0.06 -3.46
C ALA A 114 -19.40 -1.47 -3.31
N LYS A 115 -20.12 -2.45 -2.73
CA LYS A 115 -19.76 -3.88 -2.83
C LYS A 115 -19.75 -4.37 -4.28
N GLY A 116 -20.56 -3.79 -5.18
CA GLY A 116 -20.49 -3.99 -6.62
C GLY A 116 -19.24 -3.39 -7.28
N ARG A 117 -18.81 -2.20 -6.84
CA ARG A 117 -17.54 -1.54 -7.23
C ARG A 117 -16.31 -2.29 -6.68
N PHE A 118 -16.40 -2.87 -5.49
CA PHE A 118 -15.37 -3.73 -4.92
C PHE A 118 -15.42 -5.15 -5.46
N LYS A 119 -16.59 -5.67 -5.86
CA LYS A 119 -16.71 -6.91 -6.66
C LYS A 119 -16.11 -6.72 -8.05
N SER A 120 -16.26 -5.55 -8.68
CA SER A 120 -15.56 -5.25 -9.92
C SER A 120 -14.05 -5.05 -9.70
N GLN A 121 -13.62 -4.55 -8.53
CA GLN A 121 -12.23 -4.64 -8.07
C GLN A 121 -11.79 -6.05 -7.67
N ARG A 122 -12.71 -6.96 -7.31
CA ARG A 122 -12.44 -8.38 -7.05
C ARG A 122 -12.19 -9.12 -8.37
N ILE A 123 -12.97 -8.80 -9.41
CA ILE A 123 -12.73 -9.22 -10.80
C ILE A 123 -11.44 -8.59 -11.37
N LYS A 124 -11.16 -7.32 -11.07
CA LYS A 124 -9.83 -6.73 -11.33
C LYS A 124 -8.75 -7.29 -10.38
N GLY A 125 -9.12 -7.88 -9.26
CA GLY A 125 -8.26 -8.45 -8.23
C GLY A 125 -7.69 -9.78 -8.69
N ASP A 126 -8.51 -10.60 -9.35
CA ASP A 126 -8.04 -11.78 -10.09
C ASP A 126 -7.09 -11.34 -11.22
N LYS A 127 -7.46 -10.32 -12.01
CA LYS A 127 -6.56 -9.77 -13.05
C LYS A 127 -5.31 -9.10 -12.48
N PHE A 128 -5.35 -8.55 -11.27
CA PHE A 128 -4.21 -7.95 -10.58
C PHE A 128 -3.26 -9.04 -10.11
N LEU A 129 -3.77 -10.10 -9.48
CA LEU A 129 -3.00 -11.28 -9.09
C LEU A 129 -2.38 -11.97 -10.32
N GLU A 130 -3.10 -12.06 -11.44
CA GLU A 130 -2.54 -12.55 -12.70
C GLU A 130 -1.44 -11.62 -13.25
N ARG A 131 -1.61 -10.30 -13.11
CA ARG A 131 -0.62 -9.31 -13.56
C ARG A 131 0.66 -9.32 -12.74
N VAL A 132 0.56 -9.43 -11.41
CA VAL A 132 1.75 -9.48 -10.54
C VAL A 132 2.53 -10.78 -10.70
N LYS A 133 1.90 -11.88 -11.13
CA LYS A 133 2.61 -13.11 -11.52
C LYS A 133 3.63 -12.89 -12.64
N GLY A 134 3.41 -11.89 -13.49
CA GLY A 134 4.32 -11.50 -14.57
C GLY A 134 5.55 -10.72 -14.11
N ILE A 135 5.62 -10.29 -12.84
CA ILE A 135 6.78 -9.59 -12.29
C ILE A 135 7.89 -10.63 -12.00
N PRO A 136 9.10 -10.48 -12.58
CA PRO A 136 10.18 -11.44 -12.44
C PRO A 136 10.65 -11.66 -11.00
N GLU A 137 10.98 -10.58 -10.29
CA GLU A 137 11.42 -10.63 -8.90
C GLU A 137 10.31 -10.08 -8.02
N ARG A 138 9.64 -10.95 -7.25
CA ARG A 138 8.56 -10.51 -6.37
C ARG A 138 8.59 -11.20 -5.01
N LEU A 139 8.22 -10.44 -3.98
CA LEU A 139 7.90 -10.95 -2.66
C LEU A 139 6.46 -10.58 -2.33
N GLU A 140 5.60 -11.57 -2.19
CA GLU A 140 4.22 -11.37 -1.75
C GLU A 140 4.18 -11.24 -0.23
N ILE A 141 3.56 -10.16 0.26
CA ILE A 141 3.43 -9.82 1.67
C ILE A 141 1.93 -9.74 2.00
N PRO A 142 1.38 -10.76 2.66
CA PRO A 142 0.02 -10.71 3.16
C PRO A 142 -0.07 -9.73 4.33
N TYR A 143 -0.94 -8.72 4.21
CA TYR A 143 -1.17 -7.73 5.25
C TYR A 143 -1.52 -8.39 6.59
N GLU A 144 -2.35 -9.42 6.56
CA GLU A 144 -2.78 -10.18 7.73
C GLU A 144 -1.62 -10.84 8.47
N GLU A 145 -0.59 -11.28 7.76
CA GLU A 145 0.58 -11.92 8.40
C GLU A 145 1.53 -10.90 9.03
N ILE A 146 1.62 -9.68 8.47
CA ILE A 146 2.44 -8.62 9.05
C ILE A 146 1.73 -7.83 10.14
N THR A 147 0.39 -7.78 10.17
CA THR A 147 -0.35 -7.06 11.22
C THR A 147 -0.99 -7.96 12.28
N GLY A 148 -1.35 -9.19 11.91
CA GLY A 148 -2.26 -10.01 12.71
C GLY A 148 -3.54 -9.24 13.08
N ASP A 149 -4.06 -9.51 14.28
CA ASP A 149 -5.29 -8.90 14.78
C ASP A 149 -5.07 -7.52 15.43
N ARG A 150 -3.82 -7.13 15.70
CA ARG A 150 -3.50 -6.01 16.60
C ARG A 150 -3.08 -4.75 15.86
N ASP A 151 -3.01 -3.66 16.62
CA ASP A 151 -2.24 -2.50 16.22
C ASP A 151 -0.75 -2.84 16.30
N ILE A 152 -0.01 -2.53 15.23
CA ILE A 152 1.41 -2.88 15.13
C ILE A 152 2.27 -1.62 15.15
N ARG A 153 3.37 -1.71 15.90
CA ARG A 153 4.46 -0.73 15.89
C ARG A 153 5.67 -1.26 15.13
N GLU A 154 5.74 -2.57 14.97
CA GLU A 154 6.85 -3.28 14.36
C GLU A 154 6.29 -4.39 13.47
N ILE A 155 6.88 -4.53 12.29
CA ILE A 155 6.61 -5.67 11.40
C ILE A 155 7.27 -6.90 12.05
N PRO A 156 6.59 -8.06 12.13
CA PRO A 156 7.15 -9.28 12.69
C PRO A 156 8.57 -9.55 12.18
N GLU A 157 9.47 -9.98 13.06
CA GLU A 157 10.90 -10.11 12.76
C GLU A 157 11.14 -10.97 11.50
N GLU A 158 10.45 -12.11 11.39
CA GLU A 158 10.54 -12.99 10.23
C GLU A 158 10.23 -12.26 8.91
N TRP A 159 9.15 -11.47 8.89
CA TRP A 159 8.76 -10.70 7.72
C TRP A 159 9.70 -9.53 7.46
N SER A 160 10.17 -8.85 8.50
CA SER A 160 11.17 -7.79 8.38
C SER A 160 12.45 -8.31 7.73
N TYR A 161 12.97 -9.46 8.17
CA TYR A 161 14.18 -10.06 7.59
C TYR A 161 13.96 -10.57 6.17
N ARG A 162 12.80 -11.18 5.87
CA ARG A 162 12.46 -11.57 4.49
C ARG A 162 12.42 -10.37 3.54
N ILE A 163 11.88 -9.24 3.98
CA ILE A 163 11.87 -8.00 3.20
C ILE A 163 13.29 -7.47 3.02
N CYS A 164 14.09 -7.39 4.09
CA CYS A 164 15.47 -6.92 4.01
C CYS A 164 16.31 -7.79 3.05
N ASP A 165 16.21 -9.11 3.18
CA ASP A 165 16.92 -10.07 2.33
C ASP A 165 16.51 -9.95 0.87
N PHE A 166 15.20 -9.80 0.60
CA PHE A 166 14.70 -9.61 -0.76
C PHE A 166 15.20 -8.29 -1.37
N LEU A 167 15.27 -7.22 -0.57
CA LEU A 167 15.76 -5.91 -1.00
C LEU A 167 17.30 -5.85 -1.07
N GLY A 168 18.01 -6.77 -0.44
CA GLY A 168 19.47 -6.80 -0.40
C GLY A 168 20.08 -5.77 0.56
N VAL A 169 19.35 -5.43 1.64
CA VAL A 169 19.78 -4.46 2.66
C VAL A 169 20.06 -5.18 3.99
N LYS A 170 20.65 -4.47 4.95
CA LYS A 170 20.94 -5.04 6.27
C LYS A 170 19.66 -5.51 6.97
N ARG A 171 19.68 -6.72 7.54
CA ARG A 171 18.56 -7.21 8.38
C ARG A 171 18.33 -6.30 9.58
N MET A 172 17.10 -5.81 9.71
CA MET A 172 16.60 -5.13 10.91
C MET A 172 15.09 -5.33 11.03
N VAL A 173 14.57 -5.16 12.24
CA VAL A 173 13.12 -5.13 12.47
C VAL A 173 12.58 -3.79 11.97
N LEU A 174 11.63 -3.83 11.03
CA LEU A 174 11.02 -2.65 10.44
C LEU A 174 9.95 -2.10 11.38
N LYS A 175 9.90 -0.78 11.58
CA LYS A 175 8.99 -0.13 12.52
C LYS A 175 8.07 0.84 11.83
N THR A 176 6.82 0.91 12.28
CA THR A 176 5.84 1.85 11.74
C THR A 176 5.25 2.72 12.84
N ASP A 177 5.17 4.02 12.55
CA ASP A 177 4.44 5.01 13.35
C ASP A 177 2.96 5.09 12.94
N LEU A 178 2.56 4.32 11.92
CA LEU A 178 1.20 4.29 11.40
C LEU A 178 0.44 3.09 11.98
N HIS A 179 -0.54 3.42 12.81
CA HIS A 179 -1.30 2.45 13.58
C HIS A 179 -2.56 1.97 12.84
N LYS A 180 -2.93 0.69 13.06
CA LYS A 180 -4.22 0.15 12.60
C LYS A 180 -5.31 0.95 13.32
N PRO A 181 -6.35 1.46 12.62
CA PRO A 181 -7.45 2.09 13.33
C PRO A 181 -8.05 1.08 14.30
N VAL A 182 -8.07 1.43 15.59
CA VAL A 182 -8.71 0.62 16.63
C VAL A 182 -10.18 0.48 16.24
N VAL A 183 -10.57 -0.72 15.84
CA VAL A 183 -11.97 -1.08 15.70
C VAL A 183 -12.41 -1.44 17.12
N HIS A 184 -13.12 -0.55 17.79
CA HIS A 184 -13.76 -0.90 19.04
C HIS A 184 -14.82 -1.96 18.74
N GLU A 185 -14.58 -3.20 19.16
CA GLU A 185 -15.63 -4.20 19.21
C GLU A 185 -16.60 -3.78 20.32
N SER A 186 -17.80 -3.38 19.92
CA SER A 186 -18.94 -3.12 20.79
C SER A 186 -19.93 -4.27 20.72
#